data_AF-E7A9K6-F1
#
_entry.id   AF-E7A9K6-F1
#
_cell.length_a   1.000
_cell.length_b   1.000
_cell.length_c   1.000
_cell.angle_alpha   90.00
_cell.angle_beta   90.00
_cell.angle_gamma   90.00
#
_symmetry.space_group_name_H-M   'P 1'
#
loop_
_entity.id
_entity.type
_entity.pdbx_description
1 polymer ?
#
loop_
_entity_poly.entity_id
_entity_poly.type
_entity_poly.pdbx_seq_one_letter_code
_entity_poly.pdbx_strand_id
1 'polypeptide(L)'
;MSYKSRVKNLIAELEKDLYEREECVRLVLLAMFAGKAIFLYGPPGTAKSMIARKVSLAFGEPKDFFSALMHRFSTPEDIFGPIDIGQLKQNRLVRNTKGYLPTASFAFLDEIWKSSPAILNTLLTIINERLFKEGDTDIKVPLKGIVCASNEFPPTNQGLEALYDRMLLRYFVEPLKSKENFLKLITSQEGRSSSQHAFSLEELESIHQQAAQIPFSQEALESLHTIKATLEQLKHNPALVAKFLGESAPTQEEQETTESDSNLIATPSDRRFKQCAQLLQVAALLSDQPQVTTPDLALLRHCLWDSLEQIPLVNAILAQVLKSSHAKARDLEKAQESLKYLEWVRAHKSTEEFEKTYQHAHTEIQAHTSELERNLHEMSQKANVFLSSKDQKIAFASTQELLQEFKVLSLQLEEVYKNPPTPQPPEPSKPAEVQDSKGLRKNITNIIRTHGDIQDVAVIKTEEFKKAIRDIAKALVAYCNGNTTESDLRKTLATLRYPSHLLGSIPHHPIFKSIVTSIGNGSDSFMKNLEDPIHNCIPPLLELAEKMKQDYQNTK
;
A
#
# COMPACT_ATOMS: atom_id res chain seq x y z
N MET A 1 -33.57 -6.28 17.67
CA MET A 1 -32.26 -6.96 17.75
C MET A 1 -31.34 -6.35 16.72
N SER A 2 -30.06 -6.22 17.01
CA SER A 2 -29.05 -5.79 16.03
C SER A 2 -28.90 -6.88 14.96
N TYR A 3 -28.96 -6.52 13.67
CA TYR A 3 -28.75 -7.49 12.58
C TYR A 3 -27.35 -8.09 12.68
N LYS A 4 -26.35 -7.26 13.02
CA LYS A 4 -24.95 -7.66 13.15
C LYS A 4 -24.78 -8.85 14.10
N SER A 5 -25.40 -8.77 15.28
CA SER A 5 -25.31 -9.83 16.29
C SER A 5 -25.94 -11.15 15.81
N ARG A 6 -27.15 -11.08 15.22
CA ARG A 6 -27.87 -12.26 14.71
C ARG A 6 -27.13 -12.91 13.55
N VAL A 7 -26.62 -12.12 12.61
CA VAL A 7 -25.86 -12.62 11.45
C VAL A 7 -24.53 -13.23 11.89
N LYS A 8 -23.80 -12.63 12.85
CA LYS A 8 -22.58 -13.23 13.40
C LYS A 8 -22.84 -14.60 14.05
N ASN A 9 -23.90 -14.72 14.84
CA ASN A 9 -24.28 -15.99 15.46
C ASN A 9 -24.67 -17.03 14.40
N LEU A 10 -25.46 -16.61 13.39
CA LEU A 10 -25.84 -17.46 12.28
C LEU A 10 -24.63 -17.97 11.49
N ILE A 11 -23.66 -17.09 11.18
CA ILE A 11 -22.41 -17.49 10.52
C ILE A 11 -21.68 -18.54 11.36
N ALA A 12 -21.55 -18.34 12.68
CA ALA A 12 -20.89 -19.29 13.57
C ALA A 12 -21.59 -20.66 13.61
N GLU A 13 -22.93 -20.69 13.56
CA GLU A 13 -23.71 -21.93 13.45
C GLU A 13 -23.47 -22.64 12.10
N LEU A 14 -23.45 -21.87 11.00
CA LEU A 14 -23.23 -22.40 9.66
C LEU A 14 -21.80 -22.88 9.43
N GLU A 15 -20.80 -22.24 10.04
CA GLU A 15 -19.38 -22.61 9.94
C GLU A 15 -19.02 -23.85 10.73
N LYS A 16 -19.87 -24.29 11.68
CA LYS A 16 -19.64 -25.52 12.44
C LYS A 16 -19.44 -26.70 11.49
N ASP A 17 -18.42 -27.53 11.73
CA ASP A 17 -18.08 -28.70 10.92
C ASP A 17 -17.69 -28.39 9.45
N LEU A 18 -17.48 -27.11 9.09
CA LEU A 18 -16.97 -26.67 7.80
C LEU A 18 -15.58 -26.06 7.95
N TYR A 19 -14.55 -26.84 7.68
CA TYR A 19 -13.16 -26.41 7.84
C TYR A 19 -12.62 -25.70 6.59
N GLU A 20 -11.98 -24.53 6.74
CA GLU A 20 -11.42 -23.74 5.64
C GLU A 20 -12.46 -23.32 4.58
N ARG A 21 -13.71 -23.14 5.01
CA ARG A 21 -14.84 -22.72 4.16
C ARG A 21 -15.55 -21.48 4.69
N GLU A 22 -14.98 -20.82 5.68
CA GLU A 22 -15.58 -19.72 6.42
C GLU A 22 -15.90 -18.54 5.50
N GLU A 23 -14.99 -18.21 4.57
CA GLU A 23 -15.19 -17.19 3.55
C GLU A 23 -16.30 -17.58 2.56
N CYS A 24 -16.30 -18.83 2.07
CA CYS A 24 -17.32 -19.33 1.15
C CYS A 24 -18.72 -19.27 1.76
N VAL A 25 -18.88 -19.71 3.01
CA VAL A 25 -20.17 -19.67 3.74
C VAL A 25 -20.68 -18.24 3.88
N ARG A 26 -19.82 -17.30 4.28
CA ARG A 26 -20.19 -15.86 4.38
C ARG A 26 -20.65 -15.30 3.04
N LEU A 27 -19.95 -15.60 1.95
CA LEU A 27 -20.30 -15.08 0.62
C LEU A 27 -21.59 -15.70 0.07
N VAL A 28 -21.81 -17.02 0.26
CA VAL A 28 -23.07 -17.67 -0.13
C VAL A 28 -24.24 -17.09 0.67
N LEU A 29 -24.05 -16.88 1.97
CA LEU A 29 -25.06 -16.27 2.84
C LEU A 29 -25.38 -14.84 2.39
N LEU A 30 -24.36 -14.02 2.11
CA LEU A 30 -24.54 -12.66 1.59
C LEU A 30 -25.25 -12.65 0.23
N ALA A 31 -24.91 -13.58 -0.68
CA ALA A 31 -25.58 -13.71 -1.98
C ALA A 31 -27.08 -13.96 -1.81
N MET A 32 -27.46 -14.86 -0.89
CA MET A 32 -28.85 -15.18 -0.59
C MET A 32 -29.59 -14.00 0.05
N PHE A 33 -28.96 -13.29 1.00
CA PHE A 33 -29.51 -12.07 1.59
C PHE A 33 -29.72 -10.93 0.59
N ALA A 34 -28.88 -10.84 -0.44
CA ALA A 34 -28.94 -9.78 -1.43
C ALA A 34 -29.79 -10.12 -2.66
N GLY A 35 -30.38 -11.31 -2.69
CA GLY A 35 -31.21 -11.72 -3.81
C GLY A 35 -30.40 -12.12 -5.06
N LYS A 36 -29.10 -12.43 -4.91
CA LYS A 36 -28.12 -12.56 -6.01
C LYS A 36 -27.70 -14.01 -6.24
N ALA A 37 -27.12 -14.23 -7.41
CA ALA A 37 -26.49 -15.49 -7.77
C ALA A 37 -25.01 -15.48 -7.37
N ILE A 38 -24.51 -16.62 -6.91
CA ILE A 38 -23.09 -16.87 -6.64
C ILE A 38 -22.60 -18.08 -7.45
N PHE A 39 -21.41 -17.96 -8.05
CA PHE A 39 -20.70 -19.03 -8.72
C PHE A 39 -19.59 -19.58 -7.85
N LEU A 40 -19.61 -20.89 -7.61
CA LEU A 40 -18.59 -21.63 -6.89
C LEU A 40 -17.76 -22.45 -7.89
N TYR A 41 -16.55 -21.95 -8.18
CA TYR A 41 -15.57 -22.67 -8.98
C TYR A 41 -14.71 -23.55 -8.09
N GLY A 42 -14.46 -24.80 -8.49
CA GLY A 42 -13.48 -25.64 -7.80
C GLY A 42 -13.64 -27.13 -8.06
N PRO A 43 -12.64 -27.95 -7.67
CA PRO A 43 -12.64 -29.39 -7.94
C PRO A 43 -13.82 -30.11 -7.26
N PRO A 44 -14.19 -31.31 -7.74
CA PRO A 44 -15.22 -32.12 -7.08
C PRO A 44 -14.80 -32.49 -5.64
N GLY A 45 -15.78 -32.69 -4.76
CA GLY A 45 -15.52 -33.05 -3.36
C GLY A 45 -15.17 -31.88 -2.42
N THR A 46 -15.25 -30.62 -2.87
CA THR A 46 -14.97 -29.44 -2.02
C THR A 46 -16.15 -28.94 -1.17
N ALA A 47 -17.17 -29.77 -0.98
CA ALA A 47 -18.39 -29.50 -0.19
C ALA A 47 -19.31 -28.37 -0.72
N LYS A 48 -19.21 -28.00 -2.01
CA LYS A 48 -20.06 -26.94 -2.65
C LYS A 48 -21.56 -27.16 -2.42
N SER A 49 -22.06 -28.36 -2.69
CA SER A 49 -23.47 -28.72 -2.54
C SER A 49 -23.91 -28.74 -1.08
N MET A 50 -23.02 -29.14 -0.16
CA MET A 50 -23.27 -29.11 1.29
C MET A 50 -23.38 -27.67 1.80
N ILE A 51 -22.48 -26.78 1.38
CA ILE A 51 -22.52 -25.35 1.74
C ILE A 51 -23.84 -24.72 1.27
N ALA A 52 -24.21 -24.93 0.01
CA ALA A 52 -25.46 -24.38 -0.54
C ALA A 52 -26.70 -24.85 0.24
N ARG A 53 -26.76 -26.15 0.56
CA ARG A 53 -27.85 -26.74 1.36
C ARG A 53 -27.84 -26.23 2.80
N LYS A 54 -26.67 -26.10 3.43
CA LYS A 54 -26.58 -25.66 4.83
C LYS A 54 -26.99 -24.20 4.98
N VAL A 55 -26.56 -23.34 4.05
CA VAL A 55 -26.91 -21.91 4.07
C VAL A 55 -28.39 -21.68 3.73
N SER A 56 -29.02 -22.50 2.87
CA SER A 56 -30.46 -22.33 2.59
C SER A 56 -31.35 -22.59 3.83
N LEU A 57 -30.92 -23.46 4.75
CA LEU A 57 -31.58 -23.68 6.05
C LEU A 57 -31.51 -22.44 6.97
N ALA A 58 -30.74 -21.42 6.63
CA ALA A 58 -30.72 -20.15 7.34
C ALA A 58 -31.93 -19.27 7.05
N PHE A 59 -32.76 -19.60 6.06
CA PHE A 59 -33.87 -18.76 5.59
C PHE A 59 -35.23 -19.45 5.50
N GLY A 60 -35.23 -20.76 5.37
CA GLY A 60 -36.45 -21.51 5.05
C GLY A 60 -36.35 -22.96 5.43
N GLU A 61 -37.40 -23.70 5.09
CA GLU A 61 -37.46 -25.13 5.34
C GLU A 61 -36.73 -25.89 4.22
N PRO A 62 -36.35 -27.16 4.46
CA PRO A 62 -35.74 -27.99 3.43
C PRO A 62 -36.54 -28.08 2.12
N LYS A 63 -37.87 -27.89 2.18
CA LYS A 63 -38.78 -27.91 1.02
C LYS A 63 -38.60 -26.72 0.07
N ASP A 64 -38.04 -25.62 0.55
CA ASP A 64 -37.84 -24.39 -0.22
C ASP A 64 -36.53 -24.42 -1.03
N PHE A 65 -35.73 -25.48 -0.85
CA PHE A 65 -34.45 -25.68 -1.49
C PHE A 65 -34.54 -26.72 -2.62
N PHE A 66 -34.20 -26.29 -3.83
CA PHE A 66 -34.05 -27.15 -4.99
C PHE A 66 -32.58 -27.44 -5.28
N SER A 67 -32.25 -28.67 -5.68
CA SER A 67 -30.90 -29.03 -6.11
C SER A 67 -30.94 -29.91 -7.34
N ALA A 68 -30.13 -29.58 -8.34
CA ALA A 68 -29.98 -30.39 -9.56
C ALA A 68 -28.50 -30.51 -9.97
N LEU A 69 -28.15 -31.68 -10.50
CA LEU A 69 -26.88 -31.94 -11.18
C LEU A 69 -27.11 -31.86 -12.68
N MET A 70 -26.40 -30.94 -13.33
CA MET A 70 -26.58 -30.64 -14.74
C MET A 70 -25.61 -31.47 -15.59
N HIS A 71 -26.12 -32.09 -16.65
CA HIS A 71 -25.33 -32.83 -17.62
C HIS A 71 -25.89 -32.66 -19.04
N ARG A 72 -25.16 -33.14 -20.04
CA ARG A 72 -25.51 -32.97 -21.47
C ARG A 72 -26.83 -33.61 -21.90
N PHE A 73 -27.36 -34.50 -21.07
CA PHE A 73 -28.63 -35.21 -21.28
C PHE A 73 -29.73 -34.74 -20.34
N SER A 74 -29.47 -33.74 -19.49
CA SER A 74 -30.50 -33.18 -18.63
C SER A 74 -31.61 -32.61 -19.51
N THR A 75 -32.83 -32.94 -19.16
CA THR A 75 -34.02 -32.47 -19.85
C THR A 75 -34.62 -31.29 -19.09
N PRO A 76 -35.41 -30.44 -19.77
CA PRO A 76 -36.20 -29.41 -19.09
C PRO A 76 -37.10 -29.97 -17.98
N GLU A 77 -37.52 -31.24 -18.06
CA GLU A 77 -38.37 -31.88 -17.06
C GLU A 77 -37.65 -32.13 -15.73
N ASP A 78 -36.35 -32.43 -15.78
CA ASP A 78 -35.52 -32.64 -14.59
C ASP A 78 -35.37 -31.37 -13.75
N ILE A 79 -35.48 -30.19 -14.38
CA ILE A 79 -35.21 -28.89 -13.76
C ILE A 79 -36.48 -28.10 -13.49
N PHE A 80 -37.40 -28.08 -14.45
CA PHE A 80 -38.62 -27.26 -14.41
C PHE A 80 -39.88 -28.06 -14.10
N GLY A 81 -39.79 -29.39 -14.08
CA GLY A 81 -40.90 -30.30 -13.81
C GLY A 81 -41.49 -30.93 -15.08
N PRO A 82 -42.08 -32.13 -14.95
CA PRO A 82 -42.65 -32.86 -16.08
C PRO A 82 -43.91 -32.20 -16.62
N ILE A 83 -44.21 -32.43 -17.89
CA ILE A 83 -45.45 -31.96 -18.51
C ILE A 83 -46.64 -32.74 -17.96
N ASP A 84 -47.73 -32.04 -17.63
CA ASP A 84 -48.99 -32.66 -17.24
C ASP A 84 -49.70 -33.24 -18.49
N ILE A 85 -49.65 -34.57 -18.61
CA ILE A 85 -50.28 -35.31 -19.70
C ILE A 85 -51.80 -35.08 -19.76
N GLY A 86 -52.45 -34.83 -18.61
CA GLY A 86 -53.88 -34.55 -18.54
C GLY A 86 -54.23 -33.20 -19.16
N GLN A 87 -53.43 -32.16 -18.89
CA GLN A 87 -53.59 -30.83 -19.49
C GLN A 87 -53.21 -30.84 -20.98
N LEU A 88 -52.20 -31.63 -21.37
CA LEU A 88 -51.80 -31.76 -22.76
C LEU A 88 -52.91 -32.34 -23.64
N LYS A 89 -53.67 -33.32 -23.13
CA LYS A 89 -54.87 -33.85 -23.81
C LYS A 89 -55.95 -32.79 -24.04
N GLN A 90 -55.91 -31.67 -23.31
CA GLN A 90 -56.80 -30.51 -23.47
C GLN A 90 -56.14 -29.38 -24.29
N ASN A 91 -55.08 -29.67 -25.04
CA ASN A 91 -54.28 -28.70 -25.80
C ASN A 91 -53.64 -27.60 -24.94
N ARG A 92 -53.35 -27.86 -23.66
CA ARG A 92 -52.64 -26.92 -22.77
C ARG A 92 -51.28 -27.49 -22.37
N LEU A 93 -50.22 -26.73 -22.61
CA LEU A 93 -48.85 -27.11 -22.24
C LEU A 93 -48.53 -26.59 -20.84
N VAL A 94 -48.90 -27.37 -19.82
CA VAL A 94 -48.72 -27.03 -18.39
C VAL A 94 -47.77 -28.04 -17.74
N ARG A 95 -46.84 -27.61 -16.89
CA ARG A 95 -45.95 -28.51 -16.13
C ARG A 95 -46.38 -28.63 -14.68
N ASN A 96 -46.05 -29.77 -14.09
CA ASN A 96 -46.08 -29.93 -12.64
C ASN A 96 -44.77 -29.39 -12.05
N THR A 97 -44.77 -28.12 -11.69
CA THR A 97 -43.60 -27.39 -11.18
C THR A 97 -43.35 -27.58 -9.68
N LYS A 98 -44.21 -28.33 -8.98
CA LYS A 98 -44.13 -28.52 -7.51
C LYS A 98 -42.89 -29.31 -7.14
N GLY A 99 -42.02 -28.71 -6.34
CA GLY A 99 -40.75 -29.32 -5.91
C GLY A 99 -39.60 -29.13 -6.92
N TYR A 100 -39.83 -28.37 -7.99
CA TYR A 100 -38.85 -28.02 -9.00
C TYR A 100 -38.45 -26.54 -8.91
N LEU A 101 -37.46 -26.13 -9.70
CA LEU A 101 -36.89 -24.79 -9.68
C LEU A 101 -37.94 -23.65 -9.74
N PRO A 102 -39.02 -23.71 -10.55
CA PRO A 102 -39.98 -22.61 -10.63
C PRO A 102 -40.74 -22.31 -9.34
N THR A 103 -40.78 -23.24 -8.37
CA THR A 103 -41.43 -23.05 -7.07
C THR A 103 -40.46 -22.91 -5.90
N ALA A 104 -39.15 -23.00 -6.14
CA ALA A 104 -38.12 -22.96 -5.12
C ALA A 104 -37.73 -21.53 -4.72
N SER A 105 -37.50 -21.30 -3.42
CA SER A 105 -36.96 -20.03 -2.90
C SER A 105 -35.43 -20.00 -2.98
N PHE A 106 -34.78 -21.16 -2.88
CA PHE A 106 -33.33 -21.29 -3.01
C PHE A 106 -32.98 -22.44 -3.96
N ALA A 107 -31.94 -22.27 -4.75
CA ALA A 107 -31.52 -23.30 -5.70
C ALA A 107 -30.01 -23.54 -5.68
N PHE A 108 -29.62 -24.81 -5.86
CA PHE A 108 -28.25 -25.22 -6.15
C PHE A 108 -28.19 -25.95 -7.50
N LEU A 109 -27.40 -25.43 -8.43
CA LEU A 109 -27.18 -26.03 -9.75
C LEU A 109 -25.72 -26.45 -9.86
N ASP A 110 -25.45 -27.74 -9.81
CA ASP A 110 -24.10 -28.29 -9.98
C ASP A 110 -23.81 -28.56 -11.45
N GLU A 111 -22.54 -28.42 -11.85
CA GLU A 111 -22.08 -28.64 -13.22
C GLU A 111 -22.81 -27.80 -14.29
N ILE A 112 -23.10 -26.54 -13.95
CA ILE A 112 -24.00 -25.66 -14.72
C ILE A 112 -23.66 -25.54 -16.21
N TRP A 113 -22.38 -25.61 -16.60
CA TRP A 113 -21.96 -25.45 -18.00
C TRP A 113 -22.16 -26.69 -18.87
N LYS A 114 -22.49 -27.85 -18.29
CA LYS A 114 -22.63 -29.12 -19.02
C LYS A 114 -24.03 -29.35 -19.58
N SER A 115 -24.97 -28.44 -19.34
CA SER A 115 -26.38 -28.59 -19.72
C SER A 115 -26.70 -28.10 -21.14
N SER A 116 -27.89 -28.45 -21.63
CA SER A 116 -28.33 -28.04 -22.97
C SER A 116 -28.63 -26.53 -23.07
N PRO A 117 -28.42 -25.89 -24.24
CA PRO A 117 -28.73 -24.47 -24.42
C PRO A 117 -30.19 -24.09 -24.09
N ALA A 118 -31.15 -25.01 -24.28
CA ALA A 118 -32.55 -24.79 -23.94
C ALA A 118 -32.76 -24.54 -22.44
N ILE A 119 -32.06 -25.32 -21.59
CA ILE A 119 -32.11 -25.14 -20.14
C ILE A 119 -31.41 -23.84 -19.75
N LEU A 120 -30.22 -23.58 -20.30
CA LEU A 120 -29.42 -22.39 -19.97
C LEU A 120 -30.15 -21.08 -20.35
N ASN A 121 -30.83 -21.04 -21.50
CA ASN A 121 -31.64 -19.90 -21.91
C ASN A 121 -32.86 -19.68 -21.00
N THR A 122 -33.48 -20.75 -20.52
CA THR A 122 -34.60 -20.63 -19.58
C THR A 122 -34.11 -20.17 -18.20
N LEU A 123 -32.95 -20.67 -17.76
CA LEU A 123 -32.28 -20.22 -16.54
C LEU A 123 -31.88 -18.75 -16.60
N LEU A 124 -31.47 -18.24 -17.78
CA LEU A 124 -31.23 -16.82 -17.96
C LEU A 124 -32.46 -15.99 -17.57
N THR A 125 -33.65 -16.33 -18.07
CA THR A 125 -34.90 -15.61 -17.74
C THR A 125 -35.24 -15.73 -16.25
N ILE A 126 -35.13 -16.91 -15.65
CA ILE A 126 -35.39 -17.12 -14.22
C ILE A 126 -34.41 -16.32 -13.35
N ILE A 127 -33.13 -16.33 -13.69
CA ILE A 127 -32.09 -15.62 -12.92
C ILE A 127 -32.24 -14.11 -13.07
N ASN A 128 -32.69 -13.61 -14.22
CA ASN A 128 -32.80 -12.18 -14.51
C ASN A 128 -34.12 -11.56 -14.03
N GLU A 129 -35.22 -12.13 -14.51
CA GLU A 129 -36.56 -11.54 -14.42
C GLU A 129 -37.35 -12.18 -13.28
N ARG A 130 -36.85 -13.27 -12.70
CA ARG A 130 -37.62 -14.10 -11.75
C ARG A 130 -38.94 -14.56 -12.37
N LEU A 131 -38.91 -14.83 -13.67
CA LEU A 131 -40.05 -15.31 -14.46
C LEU A 131 -39.67 -16.63 -15.14
N PHE A 132 -40.63 -17.54 -15.19
CA PHE A 132 -40.57 -18.78 -15.95
C PHE A 132 -41.69 -18.78 -16.98
N LYS A 133 -41.33 -18.86 -18.26
CA LYS A 133 -42.30 -18.86 -19.37
C LYS A 133 -42.82 -20.27 -19.58
N GLU A 134 -44.11 -20.46 -19.36
CA GLU A 134 -44.83 -21.71 -19.57
C GLU A 134 -45.90 -21.53 -20.64
N GLY A 135 -45.57 -21.93 -21.87
CA GLY A 135 -46.41 -21.68 -23.03
C GLY A 135 -46.65 -20.17 -23.21
N ASP A 136 -47.90 -19.75 -23.11
CA ASP A 136 -48.33 -18.35 -23.21
C ASP A 136 -48.44 -17.63 -21.85
N THR A 137 -48.03 -18.28 -20.76
CA THR A 137 -48.15 -17.73 -19.40
C THR A 137 -46.79 -17.51 -18.75
N ASP A 138 -46.65 -16.37 -18.06
CA ASP A 138 -45.45 -16.05 -17.28
C ASP A 138 -45.72 -16.37 -15.80
N ILE A 139 -44.94 -17.30 -15.24
CA ILE A 139 -45.00 -17.71 -13.84
C ILE A 139 -43.91 -16.99 -13.05
N LYS A 140 -44.30 -16.27 -12.00
CA LYS A 140 -43.34 -15.63 -11.10
C LYS A 140 -42.65 -16.66 -10.21
N VAL A 141 -41.32 -16.71 -10.30
CA VAL A 141 -40.46 -17.62 -9.53
C VAL A 141 -40.07 -16.94 -8.20
N PRO A 142 -40.31 -17.56 -7.03
CA PRO A 142 -40.01 -16.95 -5.72
C PRO A 142 -38.52 -16.97 -5.36
N LEU A 143 -37.63 -17.30 -6.30
CA LEU A 143 -36.21 -17.49 -6.12
C LEU A 143 -35.55 -16.25 -5.49
N LYS A 144 -35.05 -16.42 -4.27
CA LYS A 144 -34.29 -15.43 -3.50
C LYS A 144 -32.79 -15.62 -3.70
N GLY A 145 -32.27 -16.84 -3.68
CA GLY A 145 -30.84 -17.09 -3.86
C GLY A 145 -30.55 -18.28 -4.75
N ILE A 146 -29.50 -18.19 -5.55
CA ILE A 146 -29.04 -19.31 -6.39
C ILE A 146 -27.53 -19.48 -6.28
N VAL A 147 -27.12 -20.72 -6.06
CA VAL A 147 -25.72 -21.13 -6.00
C VAL A 147 -25.46 -22.02 -7.21
N CYS A 148 -24.61 -21.57 -8.12
CA CYS A 148 -24.17 -22.35 -9.27
C CYS A 148 -22.77 -22.87 -8.99
N ALA A 149 -22.51 -24.14 -9.29
CA ALA A 149 -21.20 -24.74 -9.12
C ALA A 149 -20.70 -25.37 -10.43
N SER A 150 -19.39 -25.38 -10.61
CA SER A 150 -18.74 -26.03 -11.74
C SER A 150 -17.26 -26.27 -11.44
N ASN A 151 -16.68 -27.25 -12.12
CA ASN A 151 -15.23 -27.48 -12.16
C ASN A 151 -14.54 -26.78 -13.35
N GLU A 152 -15.31 -26.14 -14.24
CA GLU A 152 -14.84 -25.40 -15.42
C GLU A 152 -15.52 -24.02 -15.54
N PHE A 153 -14.90 -23.14 -16.32
CA PHE A 153 -15.49 -21.86 -16.73
C PHE A 153 -16.39 -22.05 -17.96
N PRO A 154 -17.30 -21.10 -18.27
CA PRO A 154 -18.13 -21.22 -19.46
C PRO A 154 -17.25 -21.32 -20.71
N PRO A 155 -17.54 -22.27 -21.62
CA PRO A 155 -16.84 -22.35 -22.90
C PRO A 155 -17.07 -21.07 -23.72
N THR A 156 -16.00 -20.62 -24.39
CA THR A 156 -16.04 -19.45 -25.27
C THR A 156 -17.01 -19.67 -26.44
N ASN A 157 -17.63 -18.59 -26.92
CA ASN A 157 -18.53 -18.57 -28.08
C ASN A 157 -19.85 -19.36 -27.95
N GLN A 158 -20.24 -19.81 -26.76
CA GLN A 158 -21.54 -20.48 -26.54
C GLN A 158 -22.65 -19.54 -26.03
N GLY A 159 -22.37 -18.24 -25.91
CA GLY A 159 -23.33 -17.24 -25.38
C GLY A 159 -23.59 -17.36 -23.87
N LEU A 160 -22.82 -18.20 -23.17
CA LEU A 160 -22.96 -18.45 -21.73
C LEU A 160 -22.34 -17.35 -20.86
N GLU A 161 -21.54 -16.47 -21.45
CA GLU A 161 -21.01 -15.25 -20.83
C GLU A 161 -22.13 -14.39 -20.23
N ALA A 162 -23.29 -14.32 -20.92
CA ALA A 162 -24.45 -13.61 -20.41
C ALA A 162 -24.98 -14.23 -19.09
N LEU A 163 -24.95 -15.56 -18.98
CA LEU A 163 -25.39 -16.28 -17.77
C LEU A 163 -24.35 -16.11 -16.67
N TYR A 164 -23.08 -16.21 -17.02
CA TYR A 164 -21.98 -16.00 -16.10
C TYR A 164 -21.93 -14.58 -15.55
N ASP A 165 -22.26 -13.56 -16.36
CA ASP A 165 -22.33 -12.17 -15.91
C ASP A 165 -23.45 -11.95 -14.86
N ARG A 166 -24.48 -12.81 -14.86
CA ARG A 166 -25.56 -12.75 -13.87
C ARG A 166 -25.19 -13.38 -12.54
N MET A 167 -24.10 -14.14 -12.49
CA MET A 167 -23.49 -14.65 -11.27
C MET A 167 -22.60 -13.54 -10.70
N LEU A 168 -23.20 -12.72 -9.83
CA LEU A 168 -22.55 -11.52 -9.31
C LEU A 168 -21.31 -11.88 -8.50
N LEU A 169 -21.49 -12.76 -7.51
CA LEU A 169 -20.42 -13.24 -6.66
C LEU A 169 -19.77 -14.47 -7.30
N ARG A 170 -18.45 -14.55 -7.20
CA ARG A 170 -17.63 -15.65 -7.72
C ARG A 170 -16.60 -16.00 -6.68
N TYR A 171 -16.47 -17.29 -6.41
CA TYR A 171 -15.55 -17.78 -5.40
C TYR A 171 -14.86 -19.06 -5.84
N PHE A 172 -13.54 -19.11 -5.67
CA PHE A 172 -12.75 -20.31 -5.88
C PHE A 172 -12.68 -21.12 -4.58
N VAL A 173 -13.32 -22.29 -4.56
CA VAL A 173 -13.33 -23.20 -3.42
C VAL A 173 -12.10 -24.11 -3.51
N GLU A 174 -11.05 -23.73 -2.79
CA GLU A 174 -9.80 -24.49 -2.72
C GLU A 174 -9.98 -25.83 -1.98
N PRO A 175 -9.25 -26.90 -2.35
CA PRO A 175 -9.13 -28.09 -1.51
C PRO A 175 -8.60 -27.78 -0.11
N LEU A 176 -8.88 -28.65 0.85
CA LEU A 176 -8.40 -28.49 2.21
C LEU A 176 -6.85 -28.56 2.25
N LYS A 177 -6.21 -27.58 2.89
CA LYS A 177 -4.75 -27.47 2.95
C LYS A 177 -4.17 -27.94 4.28
N SER A 178 -4.83 -27.65 5.40
CA SER A 178 -4.31 -28.00 6.73
C SER A 178 -4.54 -29.47 7.06
N LYS A 179 -3.45 -30.16 7.45
CA LYS A 179 -3.50 -31.52 7.98
C LYS A 179 -4.38 -31.63 9.24
N GLU A 180 -4.36 -30.62 10.11
CA GLU A 180 -5.16 -30.63 11.34
C GLU A 180 -6.66 -30.60 11.01
N ASN A 181 -7.06 -29.71 10.12
CA ASN A 181 -8.44 -29.61 9.65
C ASN A 181 -8.87 -30.88 8.92
N PHE A 182 -7.95 -31.52 8.19
CA PHE A 182 -8.23 -32.80 7.52
C PHE A 182 -8.55 -33.91 8.52
N LEU A 183 -7.77 -34.02 9.59
CA LEU A 183 -8.01 -34.99 10.66
C LEU A 183 -9.34 -34.71 11.38
N LYS A 184 -9.66 -33.43 11.63
CA LYS A 184 -10.96 -33.04 12.19
C LYS A 184 -12.13 -33.41 11.27
N LEU A 185 -11.99 -33.22 9.96
CA LEU A 185 -12.99 -33.63 8.96
C LEU A 185 -13.25 -35.14 8.97
N ILE A 186 -12.22 -35.97 9.15
CA ILE A 186 -12.37 -37.44 9.20
C ILE A 186 -13.01 -37.89 10.52
N THR A 187 -12.75 -37.17 11.61
CA THR A 187 -13.18 -37.57 12.96
C THR A 187 -14.52 -36.95 13.38
N SER A 188 -15.03 -35.96 12.63
CA SER A 188 -16.31 -35.34 12.92
C SER A 188 -17.48 -36.27 12.61
N GLN A 189 -18.51 -36.21 13.45
CA GLN A 189 -19.81 -36.80 13.13
C GLN A 189 -20.72 -35.70 12.61
N GLU A 190 -21.50 -35.98 11.56
CA GLU A 190 -22.44 -35.02 10.99
C GLU A 190 -23.48 -34.60 12.05
N GLY A 191 -23.33 -33.38 12.57
CA GLY A 191 -24.29 -32.80 13.50
C GLY A 191 -25.56 -32.36 12.78
N ARG A 192 -26.73 -32.73 13.31
CA ARG A 192 -27.99 -32.11 12.90
C ARG A 192 -27.93 -30.62 13.24
N SER A 193 -27.86 -29.78 12.21
CA SER A 193 -27.81 -28.34 12.37
C SER A 193 -29.24 -27.78 12.42
N SER A 194 -29.67 -27.30 13.58
CA SER A 194 -30.84 -26.43 13.70
C SER A 194 -30.36 -24.99 13.81
N SER A 195 -30.67 -24.15 12.81
CA SER A 195 -30.32 -22.73 12.85
C SER A 195 -31.28 -21.98 13.77
N GLN A 196 -30.84 -21.66 14.98
CA GLN A 196 -31.66 -20.90 15.95
C GLN A 196 -31.83 -19.44 15.51
N HIS A 197 -30.91 -18.94 14.69
CA HIS A 197 -30.86 -17.57 14.21
C HIS A 197 -31.35 -17.41 12.75
N ALA A 198 -32.08 -18.39 12.22
CA ALA A 198 -32.61 -18.35 10.86
C ALA A 198 -33.56 -17.17 10.63
N PHE A 199 -33.57 -16.64 9.42
CA PHE A 199 -34.44 -15.54 8.96
C PHE A 199 -35.67 -16.10 8.24
N SER A 200 -36.78 -15.37 8.25
CA SER A 200 -37.95 -15.70 7.42
C SER A 200 -37.84 -15.10 6.02
N LEU A 201 -38.63 -15.62 5.07
CA LEU A 201 -38.72 -15.05 3.72
C LEU A 201 -39.29 -13.62 3.72
N GLU A 202 -40.16 -13.29 4.67
CA GLU A 202 -40.70 -11.93 4.85
C GLU A 202 -39.63 -10.96 5.36
N GLU A 203 -38.79 -11.41 6.30
CA GLU A 203 -37.64 -10.64 6.77
C GLU A 203 -36.67 -10.33 5.63
N LEU A 204 -36.41 -11.30 4.74
CA LEU A 204 -35.57 -11.08 3.55
C LEU A 204 -36.12 -9.96 2.64
N GLU A 205 -37.43 -9.91 2.42
CA GLU A 205 -38.03 -8.84 1.63
C GLU A 205 -37.89 -7.48 2.30
N SER A 206 -38.06 -7.42 3.62
CA SER A 206 -37.85 -6.21 4.41
C SER A 206 -36.38 -5.75 4.34
N ILE A 207 -35.42 -6.68 4.44
CA ILE A 207 -33.99 -6.41 4.33
C ILE A 207 -33.66 -5.79 2.96
N HIS A 208 -34.20 -6.33 1.86
CA HIS A 208 -33.99 -5.75 0.53
C HIS A 208 -34.53 -4.31 0.41
N GLN A 209 -35.71 -4.04 0.98
CA GLN A 209 -36.31 -2.70 0.95
C GLN A 209 -35.51 -1.70 1.79
N GLN A 210 -35.07 -2.10 2.99
CA GLN A 210 -34.26 -1.28 3.88
C GLN A 210 -32.86 -1.03 3.29
N ALA A 211 -32.23 -2.05 2.70
CA ALA A 211 -30.89 -1.94 2.12
C ALA A 211 -30.85 -0.92 0.98
N ALA A 212 -31.90 -0.85 0.15
CA ALA A 212 -31.97 0.12 -0.93
C ALA A 212 -31.89 1.58 -0.45
N GLN A 213 -32.20 1.86 0.82
CA GLN A 213 -32.14 3.19 1.43
C GLN A 213 -30.78 3.50 2.07
N ILE A 214 -29.88 2.53 2.20
CA ILE A 214 -28.55 2.74 2.78
C ILE A 214 -27.72 3.58 1.80
N PRO A 215 -27.30 4.81 2.18
CA PRO A 215 -26.47 5.64 1.32
C PRO A 215 -25.02 5.13 1.28
N PHE A 216 -24.24 5.66 0.33
CA PHE A 216 -22.80 5.50 0.30
C PHE A 216 -22.13 6.74 0.89
N SER A 217 -21.02 6.58 1.59
CA SER A 217 -20.16 7.72 1.92
C SER A 217 -19.55 8.32 0.64
N GLN A 218 -19.23 9.62 0.67
CA GLN A 218 -18.57 10.28 -0.47
C GLN A 218 -17.24 9.59 -0.84
N GLU A 219 -16.42 9.27 0.16
CA GLU A 219 -15.16 8.55 -0.03
C GLU A 219 -15.35 7.18 -0.69
N ALA A 220 -16.42 6.45 -0.34
CA ALA A 220 -16.72 5.16 -0.94
C ALA A 220 -17.17 5.30 -2.41
N LEU A 221 -17.95 6.33 -2.74
CA LEU A 221 -18.35 6.62 -4.13
C LEU A 221 -17.15 7.02 -5.00
N GLU A 222 -16.28 7.89 -4.48
CA GLU A 222 -15.05 8.29 -5.15
C GLU A 222 -14.12 7.09 -5.38
N SER A 223 -13.94 6.26 -4.35
CA SER A 223 -13.15 5.02 -4.44
C SER A 223 -13.74 4.05 -5.47
N LEU A 224 -15.07 3.88 -5.49
CA LEU A 224 -15.75 3.02 -6.47
C LEU A 224 -15.55 3.53 -7.91
N HIS A 225 -15.64 4.85 -8.11
CA HIS A 225 -15.36 5.47 -9.40
C HIS A 225 -13.89 5.29 -9.80
N THR A 226 -12.95 5.49 -8.88
CA THR A 226 -11.51 5.26 -9.14
C THR A 226 -11.23 3.80 -9.50
N ILE A 227 -11.89 2.82 -8.86
CA ILE A 227 -11.77 1.40 -9.24
C ILE A 227 -12.21 1.20 -10.71
N LYS A 228 -13.39 1.72 -11.08
CA LYS A 228 -13.91 1.63 -12.45
C LYS A 228 -12.95 2.29 -13.45
N ALA A 229 -12.55 3.54 -13.18
CA ALA A 229 -11.65 4.30 -14.05
C ALA A 229 -10.29 3.62 -14.21
N THR A 230 -9.77 2.99 -13.15
CA THR A 230 -8.51 2.23 -13.19
C THR A 230 -8.63 1.03 -14.11
N LEU A 231 -9.71 0.24 -14.00
CA LEU A 231 -9.95 -0.91 -14.89
C LEU A 231 -10.11 -0.47 -16.36
N GLU A 232 -10.81 0.64 -16.62
CA GLU A 232 -10.92 1.21 -17.97
C GLU A 232 -9.56 1.69 -18.51
N GLN A 233 -8.75 2.33 -17.68
CA GLN A 233 -7.40 2.77 -18.06
C GLN A 233 -6.50 1.59 -18.40
N LEU A 234 -6.51 0.52 -17.58
CA LEU A 234 -5.74 -0.69 -17.85
C LEU A 234 -6.17 -1.36 -19.15
N LYS A 235 -7.47 -1.37 -19.44
CA LYS A 235 -8.00 -1.87 -20.72
C LYS A 235 -7.44 -1.11 -21.93
N HIS A 236 -7.28 0.21 -21.81
CA HIS A 236 -6.71 1.04 -22.88
C HIS A 236 -5.17 1.01 -22.92
N ASN A 237 -4.51 0.66 -21.82
CA ASN A 237 -3.06 0.60 -21.72
C ASN A 237 -2.60 -0.60 -20.85
N PRO A 238 -2.59 -1.82 -21.42
CA PRO A 238 -2.22 -3.04 -20.69
C PRO A 238 -0.79 -3.04 -20.14
N ALA A 239 0.13 -2.24 -20.69
CA ALA A 239 1.50 -2.12 -20.18
C ALA A 239 1.58 -1.62 -18.73
N LEU A 240 0.50 -1.02 -18.21
CA LEU A 240 0.41 -0.60 -16.81
C LEU A 240 0.14 -1.77 -15.85
N VAL A 241 -0.26 -2.95 -16.32
CA VAL A 241 -0.55 -4.13 -15.48
C VAL A 241 0.67 -4.52 -14.63
N ALA A 242 1.87 -4.55 -15.21
CA ALA A 242 3.12 -4.84 -14.51
C ALA A 242 3.34 -3.93 -13.29
N LYS A 243 2.99 -2.64 -13.40
CA LYS A 243 3.10 -1.67 -12.31
C LYS A 243 2.22 -2.04 -11.11
N PHE A 244 1.02 -2.57 -11.34
CA PHE A 244 0.10 -2.97 -10.28
C PHE A 244 0.48 -4.30 -9.64
N LEU A 245 1.07 -5.22 -10.40
CA LEU A 245 1.51 -6.53 -9.90
C LEU A 245 2.89 -6.47 -9.21
N GLY A 246 3.60 -5.35 -9.29
CA GLY A 246 4.91 -5.17 -8.67
C GLY A 246 6.04 -5.86 -9.45
N GLU A 247 5.82 -6.15 -10.72
CA GLU A 247 6.84 -6.71 -11.62
C GLU A 247 7.65 -5.56 -12.23
N SER A 248 8.98 -5.73 -12.28
CA SER A 248 9.89 -4.78 -12.93
C SER A 248 9.43 -4.54 -14.37
N ALA A 249 9.47 -3.27 -14.81
CA ALA A 249 9.04 -2.90 -16.17
C ALA A 249 9.61 -3.87 -17.22
N PRO A 250 8.79 -4.35 -18.18
CA PRO A 250 9.23 -5.33 -19.15
C PRO A 250 10.44 -4.79 -19.92
N THR A 251 11.50 -5.60 -19.97
CA THR A 251 12.64 -5.36 -20.86
C THR A 251 12.13 -5.36 -22.31
N GLN A 252 12.77 -4.59 -23.19
CA GLN A 252 12.34 -4.37 -24.59
C GLN A 252 12.15 -5.66 -25.43
N GLU A 253 12.56 -6.83 -24.92
CA GLU A 253 12.41 -8.14 -25.54
C GLU A 253 11.06 -8.83 -25.25
N GLU A 254 10.23 -8.34 -24.32
CA GLU A 254 8.93 -8.94 -23.96
C GLU A 254 7.72 -8.28 -24.67
N GLN A 255 7.95 -7.37 -25.62
CA GLN A 255 6.87 -6.63 -26.30
C GLN A 255 5.95 -7.50 -27.20
N GLU A 256 6.26 -8.78 -27.39
CA GLU A 256 5.42 -9.72 -28.15
C GLU A 256 4.26 -10.34 -27.34
N THR A 257 4.16 -10.13 -26.01
CA THR A 257 3.14 -10.78 -25.15
C THR A 257 1.89 -9.93 -24.84
N THR A 258 1.54 -8.95 -25.68
CA THR A 258 0.38 -8.06 -25.47
C THR A 258 -0.97 -8.79 -25.34
N GLU A 259 -1.14 -9.99 -25.92
CA GLU A 259 -2.36 -10.79 -25.74
C GLU A 259 -2.50 -11.36 -24.33
N SER A 260 -1.40 -11.71 -23.66
CA SER A 260 -1.43 -12.35 -22.34
C SER A 260 -1.87 -11.40 -21.22
N ASP A 261 -1.44 -10.13 -21.28
CA ASP A 261 -1.82 -9.10 -20.30
C ASP A 261 -3.27 -8.67 -20.43
N SER A 262 -3.83 -8.72 -21.64
CA SER A 262 -5.21 -8.32 -21.90
C SER A 262 -6.23 -9.22 -21.17
N ASN A 263 -5.91 -10.51 -21.03
CA ASN A 263 -6.76 -11.49 -20.35
C ASN A 263 -6.75 -11.31 -18.81
N LEU A 264 -5.72 -10.66 -18.27
CA LEU A 264 -5.60 -10.35 -16.84
C LEU A 264 -6.53 -9.21 -16.40
N ILE A 265 -7.05 -8.41 -17.35
CA ILE A 265 -7.86 -7.23 -17.06
C ILE A 265 -9.35 -7.61 -17.04
N ALA A 266 -9.95 -7.53 -15.85
CA ALA A 266 -11.38 -7.67 -15.69
C ALA A 266 -12.15 -6.53 -16.36
N THR A 267 -13.28 -6.84 -17.03
CA THR A 267 -14.10 -5.85 -17.75
C THR A 267 -15.56 -5.82 -17.25
N PRO A 268 -15.78 -5.47 -15.96
CA PRO A 268 -17.11 -5.44 -15.37
C PRO A 268 -18.01 -4.39 -16.05
N SER A 269 -19.25 -4.78 -16.36
CA SER A 269 -20.25 -3.88 -16.95
C SER A 269 -20.81 -2.88 -15.92
N ASP A 270 -21.40 -1.76 -16.38
CA ASP A 270 -22.12 -0.81 -15.51
C ASP A 270 -23.23 -1.50 -14.69
N ARG A 271 -23.87 -2.49 -15.31
CA ARG A 271 -24.87 -3.33 -14.67
C ARG A 271 -24.27 -4.09 -13.49
N ARG A 272 -23.08 -4.68 -13.65
CA ARG A 272 -22.37 -5.38 -12.58
C ARG A 272 -22.05 -4.43 -11.44
N PHE A 273 -21.53 -3.23 -11.72
CA PHE A 273 -21.30 -2.22 -10.67
C PHE A 273 -22.58 -1.84 -9.91
N LYS A 274 -23.71 -1.67 -10.61
CA LYS A 274 -25.01 -1.42 -9.96
C LYS A 274 -25.44 -2.59 -9.06
N GLN A 275 -25.21 -3.83 -9.48
CA GLN A 275 -25.51 -5.00 -8.66
C GLN A 275 -24.57 -5.15 -7.47
N CYS A 276 -23.28 -4.83 -7.64
CA CYS A 276 -22.32 -4.73 -6.54
C CYS A 276 -22.74 -3.69 -5.52
N ALA A 277 -23.21 -2.51 -5.96
CA ALA A 277 -23.70 -1.48 -5.05
C ALA A 277 -24.86 -1.98 -4.18
N GLN A 278 -25.83 -2.70 -4.78
CA GLN A 278 -26.93 -3.32 -4.03
C GLN A 278 -26.44 -4.38 -3.04
N LEU A 279 -25.44 -5.18 -3.42
CA LEU A 279 -24.82 -6.17 -2.53
C LEU A 279 -24.15 -5.49 -1.32
N LEU A 280 -23.40 -4.42 -1.55
CA LEU A 280 -22.71 -3.65 -0.51
C LEU A 280 -23.70 -3.00 0.47
N GLN A 281 -24.80 -2.45 -0.04
CA GLN A 281 -25.88 -1.90 0.77
C GLN A 281 -26.49 -2.95 1.72
N VAL A 282 -26.72 -4.17 1.23
CA VAL A 282 -27.21 -5.28 2.04
C VAL A 282 -26.17 -5.68 3.10
N ALA A 283 -24.89 -5.77 2.71
CA ALA A 283 -23.81 -6.10 3.64
C ALA A 283 -23.67 -5.05 4.76
N ALA A 284 -23.79 -3.76 4.43
CA ALA A 284 -23.75 -2.65 5.38
C ALA A 284 -24.96 -2.70 6.35
N LEU A 285 -26.18 -2.86 5.83
CA LEU A 285 -27.40 -3.00 6.64
C LEU A 285 -27.28 -4.15 7.64
N LEU A 286 -26.89 -5.33 7.18
CA LEU A 286 -26.75 -6.54 8.01
C LEU A 286 -25.59 -6.45 9.01
N SER A 287 -24.70 -5.48 8.81
CA SER A 287 -23.63 -5.12 9.75
C SER A 287 -24.01 -3.96 10.68
N ASP A 288 -25.28 -3.54 10.68
CA ASP A 288 -25.81 -2.35 11.37
C ASP A 288 -25.02 -1.07 11.06
N GLN A 289 -24.48 -0.95 9.85
CA GLN A 289 -23.82 0.26 9.39
C GLN A 289 -24.84 1.22 8.75
N PRO A 290 -24.79 2.53 9.09
CA PRO A 290 -25.76 3.51 8.57
C PRO A 290 -25.53 3.86 7.10
N GLN A 291 -24.35 3.54 6.55
CA GLN A 291 -23.94 3.83 5.18
C GLN A 291 -22.89 2.81 4.73
N VAL A 292 -22.75 2.62 3.42
CA VAL A 292 -21.62 1.87 2.84
C VAL A 292 -20.35 2.71 2.93
N THR A 293 -19.28 2.11 3.42
CA THR A 293 -17.98 2.75 3.65
C THR A 293 -16.87 2.15 2.79
N THR A 294 -15.72 2.82 2.73
CA THR A 294 -14.56 2.39 1.92
C THR A 294 -14.12 0.94 2.23
N PRO A 295 -14.03 0.48 3.50
CA PRO A 295 -13.70 -0.92 3.81
C PRO A 295 -14.65 -1.96 3.20
N ASP A 296 -15.94 -1.64 3.01
CA ASP A 296 -16.92 -2.57 2.43
C ASP A 296 -16.59 -2.90 0.97
N LEU A 297 -15.94 -1.99 0.25
CA LEU A 297 -15.53 -2.18 -1.14
C LEU A 297 -14.55 -3.35 -1.32
N ALA A 298 -13.92 -3.85 -0.26
CA ALA A 298 -13.10 -5.06 -0.33
C ALA A 298 -13.90 -6.29 -0.78
N LEU A 299 -15.23 -6.34 -0.57
CA LEU A 299 -16.10 -7.40 -1.08
C LEU A 299 -16.14 -7.47 -2.62
N LEU A 300 -15.77 -6.39 -3.31
CA LEU A 300 -15.67 -6.36 -4.78
C LEU A 300 -14.60 -7.33 -5.32
N ARG A 301 -13.65 -7.76 -4.48
CA ARG A 301 -12.72 -8.86 -4.78
C ARG A 301 -13.43 -10.11 -5.29
N HIS A 302 -14.65 -10.36 -4.82
CA HIS A 302 -15.42 -11.55 -5.19
C HIS A 302 -16.41 -11.26 -6.32
N CYS A 303 -16.43 -10.05 -6.88
CA CYS A 303 -17.44 -9.63 -7.85
C CYS A 303 -16.86 -9.22 -9.22
N LEU A 304 -15.60 -8.75 -9.27
CA LEU A 304 -15.07 -8.09 -10.47
C LEU A 304 -14.40 -9.04 -11.48
N TRP A 305 -13.80 -10.14 -11.02
CA TRP A 305 -13.07 -11.07 -11.91
C TRP A 305 -13.98 -12.08 -12.60
N ASP A 306 -13.62 -12.46 -13.83
CA ASP A 306 -14.26 -13.50 -14.63
C ASP A 306 -13.41 -14.78 -14.72
N SER A 307 -12.08 -14.68 -14.58
CA SER A 307 -11.15 -15.83 -14.52
C SER A 307 -10.21 -15.76 -13.31
N LEU A 308 -9.54 -16.87 -13.00
CA LEU A 308 -8.62 -16.92 -11.85
C LEU A 308 -7.39 -16.03 -12.03
N GLU A 309 -6.92 -15.86 -13.27
CA GLU A 309 -5.73 -15.05 -13.57
C GLU A 309 -5.96 -13.55 -13.27
N GLN A 310 -7.21 -13.11 -13.24
CA GLN A 310 -7.58 -11.72 -12.97
C GLN A 310 -7.59 -11.38 -11.46
N ILE A 311 -7.68 -12.39 -10.58
CA ILE A 311 -7.80 -12.20 -9.13
C ILE A 311 -6.63 -11.38 -8.53
N PRO A 312 -5.35 -11.65 -8.86
CA PRO A 312 -4.23 -10.88 -8.34
C PRO A 312 -4.33 -9.39 -8.70
N LEU A 313 -4.62 -9.07 -9.96
CA LEU A 313 -4.74 -7.69 -10.43
C LEU A 313 -5.92 -6.97 -9.76
N VAL A 314 -7.08 -7.61 -9.67
CA VAL A 314 -8.25 -7.06 -8.96
C VAL A 314 -7.90 -6.76 -7.50
N ASN A 315 -7.21 -7.67 -6.81
CA ASN A 315 -6.79 -7.45 -5.42
C ASN A 315 -5.81 -6.29 -5.30
N ALA A 316 -4.85 -6.16 -6.22
CA ALA A 316 -3.87 -5.09 -6.22
C ALA A 316 -4.54 -3.72 -6.44
N ILE A 317 -5.47 -3.61 -7.39
CA ILE A 317 -6.25 -2.40 -7.63
C ILE A 317 -7.05 -2.02 -6.39
N LEU A 318 -7.78 -2.97 -5.79
CA LEU A 318 -8.54 -2.71 -4.57
C LEU A 318 -7.62 -2.27 -3.43
N ALA A 319 -6.50 -2.97 -3.20
CA ALA A 319 -5.56 -2.60 -2.16
C ALA A 319 -5.00 -1.19 -2.39
N GLN A 320 -4.68 -0.80 -3.62
CA GLN A 320 -4.18 0.53 -3.94
C GLN A 320 -5.24 1.62 -3.76
N VAL A 321 -6.47 1.41 -4.22
CA VAL A 321 -7.53 2.42 -4.13
C VAL A 321 -8.02 2.59 -2.69
N LEU A 322 -8.09 1.51 -1.91
CA LEU A 322 -8.54 1.55 -0.52
C LEU A 322 -7.44 2.02 0.46
N LYS A 323 -6.22 2.29 -0.02
CA LYS A 323 -5.20 2.97 0.79
C LYS A 323 -5.66 4.38 1.13
N SER A 324 -6.08 4.59 2.37
CA SER A 324 -6.40 5.90 2.93
C SER A 324 -5.17 6.83 2.95
N SER A 325 -5.35 8.10 2.60
CA SER A 325 -4.29 9.12 2.66
C SER A 325 -3.76 9.38 4.09
N HIS A 326 -2.54 8.88 4.33
CA HIS A 326 -1.38 9.50 4.99
C HIS A 326 -1.48 10.24 6.34
N ALA A 327 -2.58 10.19 7.10
CA ALA A 327 -2.62 10.85 8.41
C ALA A 327 -1.47 10.41 9.35
N LYS A 328 -1.05 9.13 9.27
CA LYS A 328 0.04 8.55 10.08
C LYS A 328 1.38 8.37 9.35
N ALA A 329 1.48 8.79 8.08
CA ALA A 329 2.74 8.78 7.35
C ALA A 329 3.77 9.74 7.98
N ARG A 330 3.28 10.86 8.54
CA ARG A 330 4.12 11.81 9.29
C ARG A 330 4.71 11.21 10.56
N ASP A 331 3.98 10.33 11.25
CA ASP A 331 4.48 9.68 12.46
C ASP A 331 5.57 8.67 12.13
N LEU A 332 5.44 7.98 10.98
CA LEU A 332 6.49 7.12 10.45
C LEU A 332 7.75 7.93 10.08
N GLU A 333 7.61 9.06 9.39
CA GLU A 333 8.74 9.93 9.04
C GLU A 333 9.51 10.37 10.29
N LYS A 334 8.80 10.81 11.34
CA LYS A 334 9.43 11.17 12.63
C LYS A 334 10.15 10.00 13.26
N ALA A 335 9.55 8.81 13.28
CA ALA A 335 10.19 7.62 13.83
C ALA A 335 11.47 7.24 13.06
N GLN A 336 11.48 7.40 11.72
CA GLN A 336 12.67 7.21 10.90
C GLN A 336 13.75 8.26 11.19
N GLU A 337 13.38 9.52 11.43
CA GLU A 337 14.32 10.57 11.85
C GLU A 337 14.93 10.28 13.23
N SER A 338 14.12 9.82 14.20
CA SER A 338 14.60 9.38 15.51
C SER A 338 15.63 8.25 15.40
N LEU A 339 15.43 7.30 14.48
CA LEU A 339 16.39 6.22 14.21
C LEU A 339 17.70 6.75 13.61
N LYS A 340 17.63 7.63 12.60
CA LYS A 340 18.82 8.28 12.02
C LYS A 340 19.60 9.08 13.08
N TYR A 341 18.89 9.77 13.95
CA TYR A 341 19.51 10.50 15.06
C TYR A 341 20.20 9.54 16.05
N LEU A 342 19.58 8.41 16.38
CA LEU A 342 20.18 7.40 17.23
C LEU A 342 21.48 6.83 16.62
N GLU A 343 21.51 6.57 15.32
CA GLU A 343 22.72 6.14 14.61
C GLU A 343 23.83 7.21 14.66
N TRP A 344 23.47 8.49 14.55
CA TRP A 344 24.41 9.59 14.71
C TRP A 344 24.97 9.67 16.15
N VAL A 345 24.10 9.57 17.16
CA VAL A 345 24.46 9.55 18.58
C VAL A 345 25.39 8.37 18.87
N ARG A 346 25.09 7.18 18.31
CA ARG A 346 25.95 6.01 18.40
C ARG A 346 27.37 6.26 17.88
N ALA A 347 27.53 7.08 16.84
CA ALA A 347 28.84 7.35 16.25
C ALA A 347 29.62 8.49 16.92
N HIS A 348 28.96 9.41 17.64
CA HIS A 348 29.58 10.68 18.06
C HIS A 348 29.42 11.05 19.54
N LYS A 349 28.60 10.32 20.31
CA LYS A 349 28.21 10.69 21.68
C LYS A 349 28.51 9.61 22.72
N SER A 350 28.32 9.97 23.98
CA SER A 350 28.54 9.07 25.13
C SER A 350 27.53 7.93 25.19
N THR A 351 27.92 6.81 25.81
CA THR A 351 27.03 5.64 26.03
C THR A 351 25.78 6.01 26.83
N GLU A 352 25.88 6.98 27.75
CA GLU A 352 24.76 7.41 28.60
C GLU A 352 23.71 8.24 27.81
N GLU A 353 24.17 9.09 26.88
CA GLU A 353 23.28 9.80 25.95
C GLU A 353 22.68 8.84 24.90
N PHE A 354 23.45 7.85 24.46
CA PHE A 354 22.95 6.79 23.58
C PHE A 354 21.81 6.00 24.22
N GLU A 355 21.98 5.55 25.47
CA GLU A 355 20.94 4.79 26.19
C GLU A 355 19.67 5.62 26.37
N LYS A 356 19.77 6.90 26.77
CA LYS A 356 18.61 7.79 26.92
C LYS A 356 17.88 8.00 25.58
N THR A 357 18.63 8.20 24.51
CA THR A 357 18.07 8.41 23.16
C THR A 357 17.40 7.13 22.64
N TYR A 358 18.02 5.98 22.88
CA TYR A 358 17.46 4.67 22.55
C TYR A 358 16.14 4.42 23.29
N GLN A 359 16.12 4.61 24.61
CA GLN A 359 14.91 4.42 25.41
C GLN A 359 13.76 5.32 24.95
N HIS A 360 14.06 6.57 24.56
CA HIS A 360 13.06 7.49 24.02
C HIS A 360 12.50 6.98 22.69
N ALA A 361 13.36 6.67 21.72
CA ALA A 361 12.94 6.18 20.40
C ALA A 361 12.20 4.84 20.48
N HIS A 362 12.66 3.93 21.34
CA HIS A 362 12.02 2.65 21.59
C HIS A 362 10.62 2.82 22.19
N THR A 363 10.47 3.69 23.19
CA THR A 363 9.16 3.99 23.80
C THR A 363 8.20 4.61 22.78
N GLU A 364 8.68 5.54 21.95
CA GLU A 364 7.89 6.18 20.88
C GLU A 364 7.39 5.15 19.85
N ILE A 365 8.29 4.33 19.31
CA ILE A 365 7.95 3.29 18.32
C ILE A 365 7.01 2.23 18.91
N GLN A 366 7.24 1.79 20.15
CA GLN A 366 6.34 0.85 20.82
C GLN A 366 4.94 1.43 21.07
N ALA A 367 4.86 2.71 21.46
CA ALA A 367 3.59 3.39 21.66
C ALA A 367 2.79 3.45 20.35
N HIS A 368 3.42 3.88 19.26
CA HIS A 368 2.77 3.92 17.93
C HIS A 368 2.36 2.53 17.43
N THR A 369 3.21 1.51 17.61
CA THR A 369 2.92 0.13 17.23
C THR A 369 1.68 -0.38 17.99
N SER A 370 1.65 -0.20 19.32
CA SER A 370 0.52 -0.63 20.16
C SER A 370 -0.77 0.10 19.80
N GLU A 371 -0.68 1.40 19.49
CA GLU A 371 -1.82 2.19 19.07
C GLU A 371 -2.36 1.73 17.70
N LEU A 372 -1.48 1.44 16.74
CA LEU A 372 -1.87 0.89 15.43
C LEU A 372 -2.53 -0.48 15.57
N GLU A 373 -2.00 -1.36 16.42
CA GLU A 373 -2.61 -2.67 16.69
C GLU A 373 -4.00 -2.54 17.31
N ARG A 374 -4.17 -1.62 18.28
CA ARG A 374 -5.48 -1.31 18.87
C ARG A 374 -6.46 -0.78 17.83
N ASN A 375 -6.03 0.17 17.01
CA ASN A 375 -6.86 0.76 15.95
C ASN A 375 -7.29 -0.32 14.93
N LEU A 376 -6.36 -1.16 14.48
CA LEU A 376 -6.66 -2.26 13.55
C LEU A 376 -7.66 -3.25 14.17
N HIS A 377 -7.51 -3.56 15.46
CA HIS A 377 -8.45 -4.42 16.18
C HIS A 377 -9.85 -3.79 16.27
N GLU A 378 -9.95 -2.51 16.63
CA GLU A 378 -11.23 -1.79 16.67
C GLU A 378 -11.90 -1.71 15.29
N MET A 379 -11.12 -1.43 14.24
CA MET A 379 -11.59 -1.42 12.86
C MET A 379 -12.12 -2.80 12.45
N SER A 380 -11.40 -3.87 12.76
CA SER A 380 -11.81 -5.26 12.49
C SER A 380 -13.10 -5.64 13.25
N GLN A 381 -13.27 -5.20 14.51
CA GLN A 381 -14.51 -5.45 15.26
C GLN A 381 -15.73 -4.72 14.68
N LYS A 382 -15.52 -3.46 14.25
CA LYS A 382 -16.54 -2.61 13.63
C LYS A 382 -16.80 -2.98 12.16
N ALA A 383 -15.87 -3.70 11.53
CA ALA A 383 -15.96 -4.17 10.17
C ALA A 383 -17.25 -4.94 9.89
N ASN A 384 -17.56 -4.98 8.61
CA ASN A 384 -18.67 -5.71 8.05
C ASN A 384 -18.53 -7.21 8.34
N VAL A 385 -19.64 -7.84 8.75
CA VAL A 385 -19.67 -9.24 9.21
C VAL A 385 -19.30 -10.24 8.12
N PHE A 386 -19.41 -9.84 6.86
CA PHE A 386 -19.12 -10.68 5.69
C PHE A 386 -17.66 -10.58 5.23
N LEU A 387 -16.86 -9.63 5.73
CA LEU A 387 -15.44 -9.50 5.37
C LEU A 387 -14.62 -10.64 5.99
N SER A 388 -14.01 -11.45 5.14
CA SER A 388 -13.06 -12.48 5.55
C SER A 388 -11.76 -11.88 6.06
N SER A 389 -10.90 -12.69 6.67
CA SER A 389 -9.55 -12.28 7.04
C SER A 389 -8.72 -11.80 5.82
N LYS A 390 -9.00 -12.33 4.62
CA LYS A 390 -8.33 -11.89 3.38
C LYS A 390 -8.90 -10.55 2.90
N ASP A 391 -10.21 -10.34 3.02
CA ASP A 391 -10.85 -9.08 2.64
C ASP A 391 -10.42 -7.94 3.58
N GLN A 392 -10.33 -8.21 4.89
CA GLN A 392 -9.85 -7.24 5.88
C GLN A 392 -8.40 -6.79 5.62
N LYS A 393 -7.55 -7.67 5.08
CA LYS A 393 -6.19 -7.28 4.66
C LYS A 393 -6.20 -6.26 3.53
N ILE A 394 -7.14 -6.37 2.59
CA ILE A 394 -7.30 -5.40 1.50
C ILE A 394 -7.95 -4.12 2.03
N ALA A 395 -9.02 -4.25 2.81
CA ALA A 395 -9.76 -3.12 3.38
C ALA A 395 -8.91 -2.23 4.30
N PHE A 396 -7.97 -2.82 5.03
CA PHE A 396 -7.12 -2.14 6.00
C PHE A 396 -5.64 -2.15 5.62
N ALA A 397 -5.34 -2.29 4.33
CA ALA A 397 -3.98 -2.42 3.80
C ALA A 397 -3.06 -1.29 4.30
N SER A 398 -3.52 -0.03 4.29
CA SER A 398 -2.74 1.12 4.75
C SER A 398 -2.29 1.01 6.21
N THR A 399 -3.19 0.59 7.11
CA THR A 399 -2.87 0.45 8.54
C THR A 399 -1.97 -0.75 8.79
N GLN A 400 -2.13 -1.82 8.00
CA GLN A 400 -1.28 -3.01 8.08
C GLN A 400 0.13 -2.74 7.57
N GLU A 401 0.29 -2.02 6.46
CA GLU A 401 1.59 -1.61 5.92
C GLU A 401 2.35 -0.74 6.92
N LEU A 402 1.70 0.30 7.45
CA LEU A 402 2.29 1.14 8.50
C LEU A 402 2.71 0.32 9.72
N LEU A 403 1.86 -0.60 10.18
CA LEU A 403 2.19 -1.48 11.31
C LEU A 403 3.41 -2.36 11.00
N GLN A 404 3.54 -2.86 9.77
CA GLN A 404 4.72 -3.63 9.36
C GLN A 404 5.98 -2.76 9.35
N GLU A 405 5.90 -1.52 8.84
CA GLU A 405 7.04 -0.59 8.83
C GLU A 405 7.50 -0.23 10.25
N PHE A 406 6.58 0.04 11.17
CA PHE A 406 6.92 0.24 12.58
C PHE A 406 7.55 -0.99 13.23
N LYS A 407 7.10 -2.21 12.88
CA LYS A 407 7.74 -3.46 13.33
C LYS A 407 9.15 -3.61 12.78
N VAL A 408 9.39 -3.24 11.53
CA VAL A 408 10.74 -3.21 10.94
C VAL A 408 11.63 -2.20 11.66
N LEU A 409 11.13 -0.99 11.94
CA LEU A 409 11.87 0.01 12.71
C LEU A 409 12.21 -0.49 14.13
N SER A 410 11.29 -1.19 14.78
CA SER A 410 11.56 -1.81 16.09
C SER A 410 12.69 -2.84 16.02
N LEU A 411 12.73 -3.68 14.98
CA LEU A 411 13.81 -4.64 14.77
C LEU A 411 15.16 -3.95 14.48
N GLN A 412 15.15 -2.88 13.68
CA GLN A 412 16.35 -2.08 13.41
C GLN A 412 16.88 -1.41 14.69
N LEU A 413 15.99 -0.88 15.54
CA LEU A 413 16.37 -0.34 16.85
C LEU A 413 17.05 -1.40 17.72
N GLU A 414 16.50 -2.61 17.79
CA GLU A 414 17.12 -3.72 18.53
C GLU A 414 18.50 -4.10 17.96
N GLU A 415 18.68 -4.05 16.64
CA GLU A 415 19.96 -4.32 16.00
C GLU A 415 21.01 -3.24 16.32
N VAL A 416 20.59 -1.96 16.32
CA VAL A 416 21.43 -0.82 16.73
C VAL A 416 21.83 -0.94 18.20
N TYR A 417 20.93 -1.42 19.06
CA TYR A 417 21.21 -1.65 20.47
C TYR A 417 22.18 -2.81 20.69
N LYS A 418 22.00 -3.93 19.99
CA LYS A 418 22.88 -5.12 20.06
C LYS A 418 24.30 -4.83 19.57
N ASN A 419 24.48 -3.80 18.74
CA ASN A 419 25.78 -3.29 18.34
C ASN A 419 26.05 -1.94 19.02
N PRO A 420 26.33 -1.89 20.34
CA PRO A 420 26.53 -0.63 21.05
C PRO A 420 27.66 0.21 20.42
N PRO A 421 27.71 1.53 20.71
CA PRO A 421 28.83 2.36 20.29
C PRO A 421 30.13 1.66 20.67
N THR A 422 31.01 1.43 19.69
CA THR A 422 32.38 1.02 19.99
C THR A 422 32.93 2.12 20.89
N PRO A 423 33.42 1.83 22.11
CA PRO A 423 34.08 2.84 22.90
C PRO A 423 35.30 3.26 22.08
N GLN A 424 35.22 4.42 21.43
CA GLN A 424 36.46 5.14 21.18
C GLN A 424 37.05 5.35 22.57
N PRO A 425 38.33 4.99 22.81
CA PRO A 425 38.98 5.42 24.02
C PRO A 425 38.72 6.92 24.14
N PRO A 426 38.58 7.47 25.37
CA PRO A 426 38.61 8.92 25.50
C PRO A 426 39.79 9.36 24.67
N GLU A 427 39.57 10.17 23.61
CA GLU A 427 40.71 10.80 22.96
C GLU A 427 41.52 11.35 24.13
N PRO A 428 42.79 10.94 24.33
CA PRO A 428 43.60 11.51 25.38
C PRO A 428 43.48 12.99 25.15
N SER A 429 42.80 13.70 26.06
CA SER A 429 42.27 15.05 25.86
C SER A 429 43.17 15.74 24.86
N LYS A 430 42.74 15.82 23.59
CA LYS A 430 43.63 16.26 22.52
C LYS A 430 44.22 17.55 23.04
N PRO A 431 45.56 17.70 23.08
CA PRO A 431 46.16 19.01 23.32
C PRO A 431 45.36 19.98 22.44
N ALA A 432 44.66 20.95 23.03
CA ALA A 432 43.64 21.72 22.32
C ALA A 432 44.22 22.21 21.00
N GLU A 433 43.88 21.56 19.88
CA GLU A 433 44.49 21.92 18.60
C GLU A 433 44.19 23.39 18.37
N VAL A 434 45.22 24.19 18.13
CA VAL A 434 45.03 25.61 17.84
C VAL A 434 44.21 25.68 16.55
N GLN A 435 42.91 25.96 16.64
CA GLN A 435 42.05 25.99 15.45
C GLN A 435 42.12 27.35 14.75
N ASP A 436 42.01 27.32 13.42
CA ASP A 436 41.92 28.52 12.58
C ASP A 436 40.61 29.28 12.87
N SER A 437 40.67 30.23 13.82
CA SER A 437 39.53 31.02 14.26
C SER A 437 39.37 32.31 13.45
N LYS A 438 38.14 32.85 13.41
CA LYS A 438 37.89 34.19 12.82
C LYS A 438 38.74 35.29 13.45
N GLY A 439 39.13 35.15 14.73
CA GLY A 439 40.01 36.07 15.43
C GLY A 439 41.45 36.02 14.90
N LEU A 440 41.99 34.81 14.67
CA LEU A 440 43.33 34.61 14.13
C LEU A 440 43.47 35.22 12.72
N ARG A 441 42.50 34.96 11.84
CA ARG A 441 42.48 35.55 10.48
C ARG A 441 42.42 37.07 10.52
N LYS A 442 41.70 37.67 11.48
CA LYS A 442 41.63 39.12 11.66
C LYS A 442 42.96 39.71 12.14
N ASN A 443 43.67 39.03 13.05
CA ASN A 443 45.00 39.45 13.50
C ASN A 443 46.03 39.38 12.36
N ILE A 444 46.02 38.29 11.58
CA ILE A 444 46.87 38.14 10.39
C ILE A 444 46.59 39.26 9.38
N THR A 445 45.31 39.54 9.10
CA THR A 445 44.88 40.63 8.21
C THR A 445 45.41 41.99 8.69
N ASN A 446 45.38 42.26 10.00
CA ASN A 446 45.90 43.50 10.57
C ASN A 446 47.43 43.59 10.46
N ILE A 447 48.16 42.50 10.71
CA ILE A 447 49.63 42.47 10.59
C ILE A 447 50.04 42.78 9.15
N ILE A 448 49.38 42.14 8.16
CA ILE A 448 49.62 42.38 6.73
C ILE A 448 49.28 43.82 6.34
N ARG A 449 48.18 44.38 6.87
CA ARG A 449 47.81 45.78 6.60
C ARG A 449 48.84 46.78 7.16
N THR A 450 49.43 46.49 8.31
CA THR A 450 50.36 47.39 8.99
C THR A 450 51.80 47.25 8.48
N HIS A 451 52.26 46.05 8.12
CA HIS A 451 53.67 45.78 7.80
C HIS A 451 53.90 45.37 6.34
N GLY A 452 52.85 45.01 5.59
CA GLY A 452 52.91 44.56 4.20
C GLY A 452 52.51 45.62 3.17
N ASP A 453 52.26 46.85 3.62
CA ASP A 453 51.92 48.03 2.79
C ASP A 453 50.68 47.88 1.90
N ILE A 454 49.77 46.95 2.24
CA ILE A 454 48.48 46.74 1.55
C ILE A 454 47.38 47.50 2.30
N GLN A 455 47.06 48.71 1.84
CA GLN A 455 46.00 49.55 2.43
C GLN A 455 44.69 49.58 1.62
N ASP A 456 44.69 49.04 0.40
CA ASP A 456 43.51 49.08 -0.48
C ASP A 456 42.44 48.06 -0.07
N VAL A 457 41.26 48.58 0.28
CA VAL A 457 40.08 47.80 0.70
C VAL A 457 39.55 46.91 -0.42
N ALA A 458 39.76 47.27 -1.69
CA ALA A 458 39.35 46.46 -2.84
C ALA A 458 40.15 45.16 -2.94
N VAL A 459 41.47 45.23 -2.70
CA VAL A 459 42.37 44.06 -2.72
C VAL A 459 42.03 43.09 -1.58
N ILE A 460 41.68 43.60 -0.40
CA ILE A 460 41.33 42.79 0.79
C ILE A 460 40.05 41.95 0.56
N LYS A 461 39.15 42.42 -0.31
CA LYS A 461 37.90 41.72 -0.62
C LYS A 461 38.05 40.60 -1.66
N THR A 462 39.17 40.54 -2.36
CA THR A 462 39.44 39.49 -3.36
C THR A 462 39.50 38.10 -2.73
N GLU A 463 39.09 37.08 -3.47
CA GLU A 463 39.12 35.70 -2.98
C GLU A 463 40.55 35.17 -2.88
N GLU A 464 41.45 35.69 -3.71
CA GLU A 464 42.88 35.42 -3.68
C GLU A 464 43.51 35.87 -2.36
N PHE A 465 43.18 37.08 -1.90
CA PHE A 465 43.67 37.60 -0.61
C PHE A 465 43.10 36.81 0.58
N LYS A 466 41.80 36.49 0.57
CA LYS A 466 41.19 35.64 1.61
C LYS A 466 41.73 34.22 1.62
N LYS A 467 42.16 33.70 0.46
CA LYS A 467 42.81 32.39 0.35
C LYS A 467 44.22 32.46 0.95
N ALA A 468 45.00 33.49 0.64
CA ALA A 468 46.32 33.70 1.23
C ALA A 468 46.28 33.78 2.77
N ILE A 469 45.31 34.51 3.34
CA ILE A 469 45.14 34.58 4.81
C ILE A 469 44.80 33.21 5.41
N ARG A 470 43.96 32.41 4.74
CA ARG A 470 43.64 31.05 5.19
C ARG A 470 44.85 30.14 5.15
N ASP A 471 45.68 30.26 4.12
CA ASP A 471 46.87 29.43 3.96
C ASP A 471 47.95 29.80 4.98
N ILE A 472 48.12 31.10 5.29
CA ILE A 472 48.98 31.58 6.39
C ILE A 472 48.46 31.09 7.75
N ALA A 473 47.16 31.22 8.01
CA ALA A 473 46.56 30.75 9.27
C ALA A 473 46.78 29.26 9.48
N LYS A 474 46.61 28.45 8.43
CA LYS A 474 46.90 26.99 8.47
C LYS A 474 48.37 26.70 8.74
N ALA A 475 49.30 27.42 8.11
CA ALA A 475 50.73 27.24 8.33
C ALA A 475 51.14 27.58 9.77
N LEU A 476 50.62 28.67 10.33
CA LEU A 476 50.88 29.08 11.71
C LEU A 476 50.29 28.09 12.72
N VAL A 477 49.07 27.60 12.46
CA VAL A 477 48.41 26.54 13.25
C VAL A 477 49.24 25.25 13.23
N ALA A 478 49.74 24.84 12.06
CA ALA A 478 50.58 23.66 11.93
C ALA A 478 51.89 23.78 12.75
N TYR A 479 52.51 24.95 12.75
CA TYR A 479 53.70 25.23 13.56
C TYR A 479 53.41 25.22 15.07
N CYS A 480 52.30 25.84 15.50
CA CYS A 480 51.89 25.88 16.92
C CYS A 480 51.58 24.46 17.45
N ASN A 481 51.00 23.61 16.61
CA ASN A 481 50.69 22.22 16.94
C ASN A 481 51.93 21.30 16.87
N GLY A 482 53.10 21.81 16.49
CA GLY A 482 54.36 21.06 16.43
C GLY A 482 54.55 20.20 15.18
N ASN A 483 53.72 20.39 14.16
CA ASN A 483 53.73 19.59 12.92
C ASN A 483 54.77 20.08 11.89
N THR A 484 55.34 21.28 12.08
CA THR A 484 56.36 21.88 11.19
C THR A 484 57.46 22.56 11.99
N THR A 485 58.67 22.65 11.43
CA THR A 485 59.79 23.37 12.07
C THR A 485 59.76 24.87 11.71
N GLU A 486 60.45 25.71 12.47
CA GLU A 486 60.52 27.17 12.19
C GLU A 486 61.15 27.45 10.81
N SER A 487 62.12 26.62 10.41
CA SER A 487 62.76 26.68 9.08
C SER A 487 61.75 26.40 7.97
N ASP A 488 60.87 25.42 8.16
CA ASP A 488 59.81 25.08 7.20
C ASP A 488 58.72 26.15 7.17
N LEU A 489 58.32 26.69 8.33
CA LEU A 489 57.37 27.80 8.40
C LEU A 489 57.89 29.03 7.66
N ARG A 490 59.17 29.40 7.85
CA ARG A 490 59.81 30.51 7.13
C ARG A 490 59.83 30.26 5.61
N LYS A 491 60.11 29.02 5.17
CA LYS A 491 60.05 28.66 3.74
C LYS A 491 58.63 28.75 3.19
N THR A 492 57.62 28.28 3.92
CA THR A 492 56.22 28.37 3.50
C THR A 492 55.73 29.81 3.43
N LEU A 493 56.11 30.65 4.41
CA LEU A 493 55.79 32.09 4.39
C LEU A 493 56.54 32.84 3.28
N ALA A 494 57.78 32.44 2.94
CA ALA A 494 58.55 33.03 1.84
C ALA A 494 58.07 32.58 0.45
N THR A 495 57.44 31.41 0.33
CA THR A 495 56.89 30.89 -0.93
C THR A 495 55.47 31.37 -1.22
N LEU A 496 54.78 31.91 -0.21
CA LEU A 496 53.49 32.57 -0.37
C LEU A 496 53.67 33.91 -1.07
N ARG A 497 53.80 33.89 -2.39
CA ARG A 497 53.75 35.11 -3.22
C ARG A 497 52.33 35.68 -3.18
N TYR A 498 52.17 36.88 -2.63
CA TYR A 498 50.99 37.69 -2.97
C TYR A 498 51.00 37.91 -4.48
N PRO A 499 49.85 37.82 -5.17
CA PRO A 499 49.80 38.07 -6.60
C PRO A 499 50.23 39.52 -6.87
N SER A 500 51.51 39.71 -7.19
CA SER A 500 52.09 40.98 -7.64
C SER A 500 51.43 41.48 -8.94
N HIS A 501 50.65 40.63 -9.61
CA HIS A 501 49.81 40.94 -10.76
C HIS A 501 48.58 41.82 -10.40
N LEU A 502 48.11 41.83 -9.15
CA LEU A 502 46.97 42.67 -8.73
C LEU A 502 47.33 44.15 -8.53
N LEU A 503 48.62 44.50 -8.53
CA LEU A 503 49.11 45.89 -8.47
C LEU A 503 49.37 46.51 -9.86
N GLY A 504 49.20 45.76 -10.96
CA GLY A 504 49.53 46.22 -12.31
C GLY A 504 48.60 45.81 -13.45
N SER A 505 47.60 44.95 -13.23
CA SER A 505 46.74 44.46 -14.31
C SER A 505 45.27 44.34 -13.92
N ILE A 506 44.54 45.46 -13.95
CA ILE A 506 43.10 45.49 -14.22
C ILE A 506 42.81 46.66 -15.18
N PRO A 507 42.85 46.49 -16.51
CA PRO A 507 42.43 47.55 -17.42
C PRO A 507 41.04 47.28 -17.99
N HIS A 508 40.00 47.06 -17.18
CA HIS A 508 38.60 47.17 -17.64
C HIS A 508 37.64 47.64 -16.53
N HIS A 509 38.00 48.69 -15.79
CA HIS A 509 37.05 49.45 -14.97
C HIS A 509 37.13 50.96 -15.31
N PRO A 510 36.00 51.65 -15.55
CA PRO A 510 35.96 53.01 -16.12
C PRO A 510 36.56 54.14 -15.27
N ILE A 511 37.18 53.83 -14.13
CA ILE A 511 37.78 54.81 -13.21
C ILE A 511 39.30 54.98 -13.45
N PHE A 512 39.97 54.00 -14.08
CA PHE A 512 41.43 54.05 -14.33
C PHE A 512 41.84 54.84 -15.59
N LYS A 513 40.87 55.22 -16.45
CA LYS A 513 41.14 56.00 -17.68
C LYS A 513 41.54 57.46 -17.41
N SER A 514 41.29 57.95 -16.19
CA SER A 514 41.60 59.32 -15.77
C SER A 514 42.98 59.47 -15.11
N ILE A 515 43.61 58.37 -14.66
CA ILE A 515 44.88 58.42 -13.91
C ILE A 515 46.07 58.07 -14.82
N VAL A 516 45.86 57.19 -15.81
CA VAL A 516 46.87 56.80 -16.81
C VAL A 516 47.20 57.94 -17.79
N THR A 517 46.42 59.03 -17.81
CA THR A 517 46.68 60.21 -18.65
C THR A 517 47.64 61.23 -18.01
N SER A 518 48.04 61.06 -16.74
CA SER A 518 48.70 62.14 -15.98
C SER A 518 50.17 61.88 -15.59
N ILE A 519 50.71 60.67 -15.75
CA ILE A 519 52.11 60.39 -15.38
C ILE A 519 52.77 59.57 -16.48
N GLY A 520 53.49 60.26 -17.36
CA GLY A 520 54.28 59.66 -18.43
C GLY A 520 55.61 59.09 -17.92
N ASN A 521 56.03 58.02 -18.61
CA ASN A 521 57.40 57.51 -18.77
C ASN A 521 58.38 57.65 -17.60
N GLY A 522 58.47 56.59 -16.80
CA GLY A 522 59.53 56.36 -15.82
C GLY A 522 59.54 54.91 -15.33
N SER A 523 59.69 53.96 -16.25
CA SER A 523 59.44 52.51 -16.02
C SER A 523 60.58 51.72 -15.36
N ASP A 524 61.73 52.33 -15.04
CA ASP A 524 62.90 51.56 -14.54
C ASP A 524 63.25 51.74 -13.06
N SER A 525 62.69 52.73 -12.35
CA SER A 525 62.89 52.85 -10.88
C SER A 525 61.78 52.20 -10.05
N PHE A 526 60.62 51.90 -10.66
CA PHE A 526 59.47 51.31 -9.98
C PHE A 526 59.60 49.77 -9.84
N MET A 527 60.27 49.12 -10.80
CA MET A 527 60.41 47.66 -10.85
C MET A 527 61.46 47.11 -9.87
N LYS A 528 62.36 47.95 -9.32
CA LYS A 528 63.38 47.53 -8.34
C LYS A 528 62.95 47.57 -6.88
N ASN A 529 61.79 48.16 -6.57
CA ASN A 529 61.26 48.26 -5.20
C ASN A 529 60.09 47.30 -4.92
N LEU A 530 59.85 46.33 -5.82
CA LEU A 530 58.77 45.35 -5.69
C LEU A 530 59.23 44.01 -5.10
N GLU A 531 60.44 43.94 -4.55
CA GLU A 531 61.00 42.68 -4.04
C GLU A 531 60.80 42.42 -2.54
N ASP A 532 60.31 43.31 -1.68
CA ASP A 532 60.03 42.88 -0.29
C ASP A 532 58.94 43.64 0.51
N PRO A 533 57.65 43.36 0.25
CA PRO A 533 56.58 43.60 1.23
C PRO A 533 56.37 42.42 2.19
N ILE A 534 56.82 41.21 1.80
CA ILE A 534 56.53 39.96 2.54
C ILE A 534 57.56 39.72 3.63
N HIS A 535 58.83 40.08 3.39
CA HIS A 535 59.90 39.87 4.38
C HIS A 535 59.73 40.71 5.65
N ASN A 536 59.05 41.86 5.55
CA ASN A 536 58.70 42.69 6.72
C ASN A 536 57.54 42.13 7.54
N CYS A 537 56.71 41.26 6.96
CA CYS A 537 55.61 40.58 7.66
C CYS A 537 56.06 39.30 8.38
N ILE A 538 57.19 38.70 7.97
CA ILE A 538 57.69 37.43 8.55
C ILE A 538 58.01 37.56 10.04
N PRO A 539 58.77 38.56 10.53
CA PRO A 539 59.06 38.71 11.95
C PRO A 539 57.82 38.83 12.85
N PRO A 540 56.82 39.70 12.57
CA PRO A 540 55.64 39.81 13.43
C PRO A 540 54.69 38.60 13.33
N LEU A 541 54.69 37.86 12.21
CA LEU A 541 53.95 36.60 12.11
C LEU A 541 54.60 35.47 12.91
N LEU A 542 55.94 35.43 12.98
CA LEU A 542 56.68 34.51 13.84
C LEU A 542 56.45 34.85 15.32
N GLU A 543 56.47 36.13 15.69
CA GLU A 543 56.18 36.57 17.06
C GLU A 543 54.74 36.21 17.48
N LEU A 544 53.76 36.38 16.58
CA LEU A 544 52.38 35.93 16.81
C LEU A 544 52.32 34.41 17.03
N ALA A 545 53.07 33.62 16.24
CA ALA A 545 53.14 32.17 16.40
C ALA A 545 53.81 31.73 17.70
N GLU A 546 54.90 32.40 18.12
CA GLU A 546 55.56 32.12 19.39
C GLU A 546 54.66 32.45 20.57
N LYS A 547 53.97 33.59 20.54
CA LYS A 547 53.00 33.98 21.56
C LYS A 547 51.83 32.97 21.64
N MET A 548 51.30 32.55 20.49
CA MET A 548 50.26 31.51 20.44
C MET A 548 50.75 30.17 20.99
N LYS A 549 52.01 29.79 20.72
CA LYS A 549 52.63 28.58 21.26
C LYS A 549 52.86 28.66 22.77
N GLN A 550 53.23 29.83 23.29
CA GLN A 550 53.44 30.06 24.72
C GLN A 550 52.12 30.12 25.50
N ASP A 551 51.11 30.82 24.98
CA ASP A 551 49.76 30.84 25.55
C ASP A 551 49.15 29.43 25.58
N TYR A 552 49.43 28.62 24.56
CA TYR A 552 49.03 27.22 24.48
C TYR A 552 49.77 26.30 25.47
N GLN A 553 51.07 26.53 25.69
CA GLN A 553 51.82 25.79 26.71
C GLN A 553 51.40 26.16 28.14
N ASN A 554 50.97 27.40 28.37
CA ASN A 554 50.51 27.89 29.68
C ASN A 554 49.06 27.50 30.02
N THR A 555 48.26 27.08 29.03
CA THR A 555 46.87 26.60 29.23
C THR A 555 46.78 25.07 29.37
N LYS A 556 47.92 24.37 29.21
CA LYS A 556 48.13 22.96 29.53
C LYS A 556 48.63 22.81 30.97
#